data_AF-A0A9P6ESJ3-F1
#
_entry.id   AF-A0A9P6ESJ3-F1
#
_cell.length_a   1.000
_cell.length_b   1.000
_cell.length_c   1.000
_cell.angle_alpha   90.00
_cell.angle_beta   90.00
_cell.angle_gamma   90.00
#
_symmetry.space_group_name_H-M   'P 1'
#
loop_
_entity.id
_entity.type
_entity.pdbx_description
1 polymer ?
#
loop_
_entity_poly.entity_id
_entity_poly.type
_entity_poly.pdbx_seq_one_letter_code
_entity_poly.pdbx_strand_id
1 'polypeptide(L)'
;DDGISEYSVAWIPRYLRPETRERLRKEMTKPRSRSDSPGYIYVLELGPNDKDFVRFKAGRSNNVGRRFLEWRHQCPSTTPTLKGFSPGDLSEEGFSSLTGLEMPVPPGPLCHRLERLIHIELADLATNPVYINPSWPQVDHPSVLDAVHGRRASRPCTDCGHRHQEIFRLRRWNDDEREGMEWKLIIVPIMKRWSEFVEQY
;
A
#
# COMPACT_ATOMS: atom_id res chain seq x y z
N ASP A 1 -11.56 20.38 23.01
CA ASP A 1 -11.72 19.57 21.79
C ASP A 1 -10.34 19.14 21.29
N ASP A 2 -9.44 18.80 22.22
CA ASP A 2 -7.98 18.90 22.02
C ASP A 2 -7.28 17.53 21.98
N GLY A 3 -8.02 16.44 22.16
CA GLY A 3 -7.45 15.09 22.16
C GLY A 3 -6.89 14.68 20.79
N ILE A 4 -7.57 15.01 19.69
CA ILE A 4 -7.22 14.53 18.33
C ILE A 4 -5.86 15.07 17.85
N SER A 5 -5.43 16.22 18.37
CA SER A 5 -4.17 16.88 18.02
C SER A 5 -2.96 15.99 18.29
N GLU A 6 -2.88 15.38 19.48
CA GLU A 6 -1.73 14.59 19.92
C GLU A 6 -1.71 13.18 19.31
N TYR A 7 -2.89 12.54 19.16
CA TYR A 7 -3.03 11.18 18.62
C TYR A 7 -2.68 11.06 17.13
N SER A 8 -2.92 12.11 16.33
CA SER A 8 -2.64 12.06 14.88
C SER A 8 -1.14 12.08 14.56
N VAL A 9 -0.31 12.61 15.46
CA VAL A 9 1.14 12.78 15.22
C VAL A 9 1.89 11.47 15.33
N ALA A 10 1.42 10.53 16.16
CA ALA A 10 2.07 9.23 16.36
C ALA A 10 1.94 8.30 15.14
N TRP A 11 0.78 8.31 14.47
CA TRP A 11 0.48 7.39 13.37
C TRP A 11 0.84 7.94 11.99
N ILE A 12 0.80 9.26 11.81
CA ILE A 12 0.98 9.91 10.51
C ILE A 12 2.45 10.26 10.31
N PRO A 13 3.16 9.63 9.36
CA PRO A 13 4.58 9.88 9.17
C PRO A 13 4.88 11.31 8.71
N ARG A 14 5.95 11.89 9.28
CA ARG A 14 6.38 13.27 9.02
C ARG A 14 6.94 13.49 7.62
N TYR A 15 7.39 12.42 6.96
CA TYR A 15 7.88 12.45 5.57
C TYR A 15 6.78 12.69 4.53
N LEU A 16 5.51 12.53 4.89
CA LEU A 16 4.39 12.72 3.97
C LEU A 16 4.09 14.20 3.74
N ARG A 17 3.67 14.53 2.52
CA ARG A 17 3.23 15.89 2.18
C ARG A 17 2.08 16.37 3.10
N PRO A 18 2.00 17.67 3.43
CA PRO A 18 0.95 18.21 4.30
C PRO A 18 -0.46 17.83 3.85
N GLU A 19 -0.75 17.91 2.55
CA GLU A 19 -2.06 17.53 1.98
C GLU A 19 -2.39 16.05 2.23
N THR A 20 -1.40 15.16 2.14
CA THR A 20 -1.56 13.73 2.39
C THR A 20 -1.78 13.45 3.86
N ARG A 21 -1.01 14.11 4.74
CA ARG A 21 -1.22 14.03 6.19
C ARG A 21 -2.63 14.47 6.58
N GLU A 22 -3.14 15.52 5.96
CA GLU A 22 -4.51 15.99 6.19
C GLU A 22 -5.56 14.99 5.69
N ARG A 23 -5.34 14.39 4.51
CA ARG A 23 -6.21 13.31 4.00
C ARG A 23 -6.22 12.09 4.94
N LEU A 24 -5.09 11.73 5.53
CA LEU A 24 -5.00 10.67 6.52
C LEU A 24 -5.78 11.03 7.78
N ARG A 25 -5.58 12.23 8.36
CA ARG A 25 -6.37 12.69 9.52
C ARG A 25 -7.86 12.61 9.27
N LYS A 26 -8.30 13.10 8.10
CA LYS A 26 -9.70 13.06 7.72
C LYS A 26 -10.23 11.63 7.58
N GLU A 27 -9.43 10.69 7.09
CA GLU A 27 -9.84 9.28 6.99
C GLU A 27 -9.89 8.59 8.36
N MET A 28 -8.86 8.80 9.19
CA MET A 28 -8.74 8.25 10.55
C MET A 28 -9.89 8.68 11.46
N THR A 29 -10.35 9.92 11.33
CA THR A 29 -11.42 10.50 12.17
C THR A 29 -12.83 10.15 11.71
N LYS A 30 -13.00 9.44 10.59
CA LYS A 30 -14.34 9.02 10.17
C LYS A 30 -14.94 8.08 11.21
N PRO A 31 -16.27 8.14 11.43
CA PRO A 31 -16.98 7.05 12.10
C PRO A 31 -16.77 5.73 11.37
N ARG A 32 -16.77 4.61 12.10
CA ARG A 32 -16.71 3.27 11.49
C ARG A 32 -17.86 3.14 10.49
N SER A 33 -17.54 2.77 9.25
CA SER A 33 -18.58 2.64 8.23
C SER A 33 -19.42 1.39 8.50
N ARG A 34 -20.74 1.49 8.35
CA ARG A 34 -21.64 0.32 8.38
C ARG A 34 -21.39 -0.66 7.24
N SER A 35 -20.77 -0.18 6.16
CA SER A 35 -20.38 -1.00 5.01
C SER A 35 -18.99 -1.60 5.15
N ASP A 36 -18.26 -1.29 6.23
CA ASP A 36 -16.95 -1.90 6.47
C ASP A 36 -17.15 -3.33 6.99
N SER A 37 -16.17 -4.18 6.73
CA SER A 37 -16.23 -5.59 7.09
C SER A 37 -14.86 -6.13 7.46
N PRO A 38 -14.80 -7.27 8.16
CA PRO A 38 -13.56 -8.02 8.27
C PRO A 38 -13.03 -8.43 6.90
N GLY A 39 -11.72 -8.41 6.72
CA GLY A 39 -11.07 -8.89 5.51
C GLY A 39 -9.55 -8.85 5.58
N TYR A 40 -8.92 -9.14 4.46
CA TYR A 40 -7.47 -9.10 4.29
C TYR A 40 -7.09 -7.99 3.32
N ILE A 41 -5.93 -7.40 3.53
CA ILE A 41 -5.21 -6.66 2.48
C ILE A 41 -4.21 -7.61 1.86
N TYR A 42 -4.18 -7.70 0.54
CA TYR A 42 -3.15 -8.44 -0.20
C TYR A 42 -2.35 -7.48 -1.07
N VAL A 43 -1.09 -7.83 -1.32
CA VAL A 43 -0.21 -7.07 -2.22
C VAL A 43 0.39 -7.97 -3.27
N LEU A 44 0.27 -7.54 -4.53
CA LEU A 44 0.90 -8.17 -5.69
C LEU A 44 2.03 -7.27 -6.19
N GLU A 45 3.17 -7.85 -6.52
CA GLU A 45 4.16 -7.20 -7.38
C GLU A 45 3.79 -7.47 -8.85
N LEU A 46 3.83 -6.45 -9.69
CA LEU A 46 3.36 -6.52 -11.08
C LEU A 46 4.53 -6.43 -12.05
N GLY A 47 4.99 -7.59 -12.52
CA GLY A 47 5.99 -7.70 -13.58
C GLY A 47 5.41 -7.45 -14.99
N PRO A 48 6.25 -7.37 -16.03
CA PRO A 48 7.70 -7.18 -15.93
C PRO A 48 8.01 -5.81 -15.30
N ASN A 49 9.01 -5.74 -14.42
CA ASN A 49 9.44 -4.47 -13.86
C ASN A 49 10.44 -3.78 -14.80
N ASP A 50 10.47 -2.45 -14.79
CA ASP A 50 11.57 -1.72 -15.44
C ASP A 50 12.75 -1.55 -14.45
N LYS A 51 13.91 -1.09 -14.94
CA LYS A 51 15.13 -0.91 -14.12
C LYS A 51 15.02 0.23 -13.11
N ASP A 52 14.13 1.19 -13.35
CA ASP A 52 13.98 2.39 -12.55
C ASP A 52 12.79 2.29 -11.58
N PHE A 53 11.86 1.35 -11.80
CA PHE A 53 10.59 1.27 -11.10
C PHE A 53 10.08 -0.17 -10.89
N VAL A 54 9.44 -0.36 -9.74
CA VAL A 54 8.66 -1.53 -9.38
C VAL A 54 7.19 -1.14 -9.21
N ARG A 55 6.28 -2.06 -9.52
CA ARG A 55 4.84 -1.83 -9.41
C ARG A 55 4.23 -2.75 -8.37
N PHE A 56 3.51 -2.18 -7.41
CA PHE A 56 2.74 -2.95 -6.44
C PHE A 56 1.25 -2.65 -6.60
N LYS A 57 0.43 -3.69 -6.53
CA LYS A 57 -1.01 -3.54 -6.34
C LYS A 57 -1.36 -3.92 -4.90
N ALA A 58 -2.01 -3.03 -4.17
CA ALA A 58 -2.58 -3.33 -2.86
C ALA A 58 -4.11 -3.35 -2.95
N GLY A 59 -4.76 -4.43 -2.51
CA GLY A 59 -6.21 -4.53 -2.53
C GLY A 59 -6.78 -5.26 -1.31
N ARG A 60 -8.06 -5.03 -1.01
CA ARG A 60 -8.80 -5.85 -0.02
C ARG A 60 -9.46 -7.09 -0.62
N SER A 61 -9.61 -8.14 0.18
CA SER A 61 -10.43 -9.31 -0.15
C SER A 61 -10.80 -10.09 1.12
N ASN A 62 -11.92 -10.81 1.12
CA ASN A 62 -12.20 -11.85 2.12
C ASN A 62 -11.63 -13.23 1.71
N ASN A 63 -11.17 -13.38 0.46
CA ASN A 63 -10.51 -14.58 -0.05
C ASN A 63 -9.36 -14.16 -0.99
N VAL A 64 -8.14 -14.15 -0.48
CA VAL A 64 -6.96 -13.67 -1.23
C VAL A 64 -6.62 -14.60 -2.40
N GLY A 65 -6.70 -15.92 -2.21
CA GLY A 65 -6.40 -16.90 -3.25
C GLY A 65 -7.30 -16.75 -4.48
N ARG A 66 -8.63 -16.70 -4.28
CA ARG A 66 -9.58 -16.43 -5.37
C ARG A 66 -9.30 -15.08 -6.02
N ARG A 67 -9.08 -14.03 -5.22
CA ARG A 67 -8.85 -12.68 -5.74
C ARG A 67 -7.56 -12.57 -6.56
N PHE A 68 -6.50 -13.27 -6.17
CA PHE A 68 -5.26 -13.38 -6.92
C PHE A 68 -5.49 -14.06 -8.28
N LEU A 69 -6.23 -15.18 -8.30
CA LEU A 69 -6.58 -15.90 -9.52
C LEU A 69 -7.52 -15.12 -10.44
N GLU A 70 -8.37 -14.24 -9.91
CA GLU A 70 -9.15 -13.30 -10.71
C GLU A 70 -8.24 -12.23 -11.32
N TRP A 71 -7.36 -11.65 -10.50
CA TRP A 71 -6.54 -10.51 -10.93
C TRP A 71 -5.50 -10.88 -11.98
N ARG A 72 -4.97 -12.12 -11.97
CA ARG A 72 -4.08 -12.62 -13.03
C ARG A 72 -4.66 -12.50 -14.44
N HIS A 73 -5.99 -12.48 -14.56
CA HIS A 73 -6.70 -12.39 -15.83
C HIS A 73 -7.24 -10.98 -16.13
N GLN A 74 -7.19 -10.06 -15.16
CA GLN A 74 -7.75 -8.71 -15.33
C GLN A 74 -6.86 -7.77 -16.14
N CYS A 75 -5.54 -7.97 -16.12
CA CYS A 75 -4.60 -7.10 -16.81
C CYS A 75 -3.53 -7.92 -17.56
N PRO A 76 -3.72 -8.18 -18.87
CA PRO A 76 -2.84 -9.05 -19.66
C PRO A 76 -1.37 -8.59 -19.75
N SER A 77 -1.10 -7.30 -19.54
CA SER A 77 0.24 -6.72 -19.58
C SER A 77 1.04 -6.88 -18.28
N THR A 78 0.44 -7.52 -17.27
CA THR A 78 1.06 -7.71 -15.98
C THR A 78 1.27 -9.19 -15.67
N THR A 79 2.39 -9.49 -15.03
CA THR A 79 2.67 -10.81 -14.44
C THR A 79 2.62 -10.64 -12.92
N PRO A 80 1.44 -10.82 -12.29
CA PRO A 80 1.29 -10.60 -10.88
C PRO A 80 1.93 -11.73 -10.05
N THR A 81 2.72 -11.34 -9.06
CA THR A 81 3.27 -12.23 -8.04
C THR A 81 2.74 -11.80 -6.68
N LEU A 82 2.08 -12.68 -5.94
CA LEU A 82 1.64 -12.38 -4.58
C LEU A 82 2.85 -12.23 -3.66
N LYS A 83 2.98 -11.07 -3.00
CA LYS A 83 4.11 -10.75 -2.10
C LYS A 83 3.76 -10.92 -0.63
N GLY A 84 2.51 -10.63 -0.27
CA GLY A 84 2.06 -10.66 1.12
C GLY A 84 0.58 -10.38 1.28
N PHE A 85 0.11 -10.59 2.49
CA PHE A 85 -1.21 -10.16 2.94
C PHE A 85 -1.16 -9.72 4.41
N SER A 86 -2.22 -9.08 4.91
CA SER A 86 -2.39 -8.69 6.31
C SER A 86 -3.88 -8.79 6.70
N PRO A 87 -4.23 -9.17 7.93
CA PRO A 87 -3.32 -9.66 8.98
C PRO A 87 -2.67 -11.00 8.59
N GLY A 88 -1.51 -11.31 9.18
CA GLY A 88 -0.69 -12.49 8.88
C GLY A 88 0.57 -12.17 8.06
N ASP A 89 1.41 -13.18 7.86
CA ASP A 89 2.61 -13.14 7.03
C ASP A 89 2.58 -14.30 6.03
N LEU A 90 3.09 -14.08 4.82
CA LEU A 90 3.44 -15.19 3.92
C LEU A 90 4.83 -15.68 4.31
N SER A 91 4.91 -16.79 5.06
CA SER A 91 6.10 -17.62 4.99
C SER A 91 6.20 -18.20 3.57
N GLU A 92 7.42 -18.39 3.06
CA GLU A 92 7.64 -18.97 1.72
C GLU A 92 6.95 -20.35 1.56
N GLU A 93 6.83 -21.09 2.65
CA GLU A 93 6.15 -22.39 2.72
C GLU A 93 4.63 -22.30 2.56
N GLY A 94 4.01 -21.19 2.97
CA GLY A 94 2.57 -20.97 2.89
C GLY A 94 2.07 -20.79 1.45
N PHE A 95 2.94 -20.37 0.51
CA PHE A 95 2.57 -20.07 -0.87
C PHE A 95 2.04 -21.29 -1.64
N SER A 96 2.66 -22.47 -1.44
CA SER A 96 2.21 -23.72 -2.08
C SER A 96 0.81 -24.15 -1.62
N SER A 97 0.41 -23.78 -0.40
CA SER A 97 -0.88 -24.13 0.20
C SER A 97 -2.02 -23.16 -0.19
N LEU A 98 -1.70 -21.95 -0.67
CA LEU A 98 -2.70 -20.95 -1.10
C LEU A 98 -3.48 -21.32 -2.37
N THR A 99 -3.11 -22.44 -3.01
CA THR A 99 -3.96 -23.09 -4.00
C THR A 99 -5.29 -23.57 -3.38
N GLY A 100 -5.40 -23.67 -2.04
CA GLY A 100 -6.57 -24.12 -1.29
C GLY A 100 -7.14 -23.12 -0.27
N LEU A 101 -7.80 -22.07 -0.76
CA LEU A 101 -9.02 -21.43 -0.23
C LEU A 101 -9.08 -20.76 1.16
N GLU A 102 -8.16 -20.97 2.10
CA GLU A 102 -8.23 -20.33 3.43
C GLU A 102 -6.90 -19.69 3.86
N MET A 103 -7.00 -18.49 4.44
CA MET A 103 -5.85 -17.82 5.02
C MET A 103 -5.53 -18.45 6.38
N PRO A 104 -4.24 -18.59 6.75
CA PRO A 104 -3.84 -19.26 8.00
C PRO A 104 -4.21 -18.47 9.26
N VAL A 105 -4.76 -17.25 9.11
CA VAL A 105 -5.16 -16.37 10.20
C VAL A 105 -6.54 -15.76 9.94
N PRO A 106 -7.32 -15.43 10.99
CA PRO A 106 -8.60 -14.75 10.83
C PRO A 106 -8.49 -13.39 10.12
N PRO A 107 -9.56 -12.93 9.45
CA PRO A 107 -9.58 -11.63 8.80
C PRO A 107 -9.50 -10.49 9.81
N GLY A 108 -8.81 -9.41 9.44
CA GLY A 108 -8.65 -8.21 10.27
C GLY A 108 -9.87 -7.28 10.15
N PRO A 109 -10.10 -6.41 11.15
CA PRO A 109 -11.23 -5.49 11.13
C PRO A 109 -11.06 -4.38 10.10
N LEU A 110 -12.18 -3.75 9.74
CA LEU A 110 -12.22 -2.49 8.98
C LEU A 110 -11.38 -2.49 7.69
N CYS A 111 -11.43 -3.58 6.90
CA CYS A 111 -10.52 -3.74 5.76
C CYS A 111 -10.70 -2.67 4.68
N HIS A 112 -11.86 -2.01 4.60
CA HIS A 112 -12.06 -0.89 3.68
C HIS A 112 -11.29 0.35 4.15
N ARG A 113 -11.38 0.68 5.45
CA ARG A 113 -10.58 1.77 6.03
C ARG A 113 -9.09 1.49 5.93
N LEU A 114 -8.68 0.27 6.26
CA LEU A 114 -7.29 -0.16 6.17
C LEU A 114 -6.73 0.00 4.76
N GLU A 115 -7.43 -0.51 3.75
CA GLU A 115 -7.05 -0.33 2.33
C GLU A 115 -6.90 1.16 2.01
N ARG A 116 -7.87 1.97 2.43
CA ARG A 116 -7.87 3.40 2.12
C ARG A 116 -6.69 4.15 2.72
N LEU A 117 -6.32 3.86 3.96
CA LEU A 117 -5.17 4.48 4.63
C LEU A 117 -3.86 4.10 3.93
N ILE A 118 -3.69 2.81 3.62
CA ILE A 118 -2.53 2.29 2.86
C ILE A 118 -2.45 2.98 1.49
N HIS A 119 -3.58 3.10 0.76
CA HIS A 119 -3.62 3.75 -0.55
C HIS A 119 -3.25 5.23 -0.49
N ILE A 120 -3.69 5.96 0.54
CA ILE A 120 -3.36 7.39 0.68
C ILE A 120 -1.84 7.56 0.81
N GLU A 121 -1.19 6.74 1.64
CA GLU A 121 0.25 6.81 1.86
C GLU A 121 1.05 6.36 0.63
N LEU A 122 0.73 5.19 0.07
CA LEU A 122 1.42 4.67 -1.12
C LEU A 122 1.27 5.59 -2.34
N ALA A 123 0.12 6.24 -2.51
CA ALA A 123 -0.07 7.24 -3.56
C ALA A 123 0.86 8.46 -3.37
N ASP A 124 1.13 8.86 -2.12
CA ASP A 124 2.09 9.92 -1.84
C ASP A 124 3.48 9.51 -2.26
N LEU A 125 3.97 8.37 -1.75
CA LEU A 125 5.32 7.87 -2.03
C LEU A 125 5.56 7.57 -3.51
N ALA A 126 4.54 7.10 -4.25
CA ALA A 126 4.63 6.91 -5.70
C ALA A 126 4.80 8.22 -6.48
N THR A 127 4.31 9.34 -5.95
CA THR A 127 4.42 10.67 -6.59
C THR A 127 5.53 11.54 -6.00
N ASN A 128 5.97 11.23 -4.79
CA ASN A 128 7.00 11.90 -4.03
C ASN A 128 7.90 10.83 -3.39
N PRO A 129 8.90 10.29 -4.12
CA PRO A 129 9.71 9.16 -3.70
C PRO A 129 10.76 9.55 -2.65
N VAL A 130 10.29 10.15 -1.56
CA VAL A 130 11.06 10.66 -0.43
C VAL A 130 11.90 9.55 0.25
N TYR A 131 11.49 8.30 0.10
CA TYR A 131 12.18 7.11 0.61
C TYR A 131 13.52 6.81 -0.06
N ILE A 132 13.81 7.46 -1.19
CA ILE A 132 15.14 7.41 -1.83
C ILE A 132 16.17 8.20 -1.02
N ASN A 133 15.73 9.13 -0.16
CA ASN A 133 16.63 9.90 0.69
C ASN A 133 17.42 8.95 1.64
N PRO A 134 18.75 9.10 1.78
CA PRO A 134 19.56 8.26 2.68
C PRO A 134 19.10 8.27 4.14
N SER A 135 18.50 9.37 4.61
CA SER A 135 18.00 9.51 5.97
C SER A 135 16.60 8.93 6.17
N TRP A 136 15.98 8.33 5.14
CA TRP A 136 14.67 7.67 5.28
C TRP A 136 14.71 6.56 6.34
N PRO A 137 13.66 6.40 7.18
CA PRO A 137 12.42 7.17 7.22
C PRO A 137 12.47 8.42 8.12
N GLN A 138 13.62 8.73 8.71
CA GLN A 138 13.82 9.87 9.64
C GLN A 138 14.03 11.19 8.88
N VAL A 139 13.10 11.48 7.96
CA VAL A 139 13.13 12.69 7.17
C VAL A 139 11.90 13.54 7.45
N ASP A 140 12.15 14.77 7.88
CA ASP A 140 11.13 15.81 7.96
C ASP A 140 10.98 16.43 6.59
N HIS A 141 9.92 16.03 5.87
CA HIS A 141 9.48 16.57 4.59
C HIS A 141 10.63 17.14 3.73
N PRO A 142 11.58 16.31 3.26
CA PRO A 142 12.64 16.83 2.45
C PRO A 142 12.04 17.15 1.07
N SER A 143 12.26 18.37 0.60
CA SER A 143 12.03 18.76 -0.80
C SER A 143 13.01 18.00 -1.70
N VAL A 144 12.88 16.68 -1.78
CA VAL A 144 13.67 15.88 -2.70
C VAL A 144 12.88 15.84 -3.99
N LEU A 145 13.33 16.68 -4.91
CA LEU A 145 12.81 16.92 -6.25
C LEU A 145 11.63 17.88 -6.25
N ASP A 146 11.81 19.01 -6.94
CA ASP A 146 10.72 19.85 -7.40
C ASP A 146 9.62 18.94 -7.90
N ALA A 147 8.49 18.96 -7.20
CA ALA A 147 7.32 18.20 -7.58
C ALA A 147 7.08 18.46 -9.06
N VAL A 148 7.18 17.40 -9.87
CA VAL A 148 6.68 17.45 -11.25
C VAL A 148 5.21 17.82 -11.11
N HIS A 149 4.94 19.10 -11.35
CA HIS A 149 3.65 19.70 -11.22
C HIS A 149 2.68 18.94 -12.11
N GLY A 150 1.60 18.49 -11.50
CA GLY A 150 0.50 17.86 -12.20
C GLY A 150 0.10 16.56 -11.53
N ARG A 151 -1.00 16.62 -10.77
CA ARG A 151 -1.90 15.47 -10.64
C ARG A 151 -2.24 15.00 -12.05
N ARG A 152 -1.44 14.14 -12.66
CA ARG A 152 -1.85 13.41 -13.86
C ARG A 152 -3.03 12.57 -13.41
N ALA A 153 -4.24 12.97 -13.81
CA ALA A 153 -5.43 12.17 -13.62
C ALA A 153 -5.09 10.75 -14.08
N SER A 154 -5.25 9.76 -13.19
CA SER A 154 -4.98 8.34 -13.50
C SER A 154 -5.64 8.02 -14.84
N ARG A 155 -4.84 7.87 -15.90
CA ARG A 155 -5.36 7.51 -17.22
C ARG A 155 -5.89 6.08 -17.13
N PRO A 156 -6.97 5.74 -17.85
CA PRO A 156 -7.34 4.35 -18.03
C PRO A 156 -6.13 3.53 -18.48
N CYS A 157 -5.98 2.33 -17.92
CA CYS A 157 -4.99 1.38 -18.37
C CYS A 157 -5.17 1.11 -19.86
N THR A 158 -4.09 1.14 -20.63
CA THR A 158 -4.13 0.88 -22.07
C THR A 158 -4.48 -0.57 -22.39
N ASP A 159 -4.33 -1.47 -21.43
CA ASP A 159 -4.44 -2.91 -21.64
C ASP A 159 -5.81 -3.46 -21.23
N CYS A 160 -6.40 -2.95 -20.14
CA CYS A 160 -7.70 -3.40 -19.63
C CYS A 160 -8.78 -2.31 -19.61
N GLY A 161 -8.45 -1.06 -19.95
CA GLY A 161 -9.39 0.07 -19.96
C GLY A 161 -9.84 0.57 -18.58
N HIS A 162 -9.44 -0.08 -17.48
CA HIS A 162 -9.81 0.33 -16.12
C HIS A 162 -8.83 1.35 -15.53
N ARG A 163 -9.32 2.19 -14.60
CA ARG A 163 -8.48 3.12 -13.83
C ARG A 163 -8.00 2.41 -12.57
N HIS A 164 -6.75 1.96 -12.57
CA HIS A 164 -6.15 1.35 -11.38
C HIS A 164 -5.74 2.43 -10.38
N GLN A 165 -6.59 2.70 -9.40
CA GLN A 165 -6.26 3.55 -8.26
C GLN A 165 -5.42 2.82 -7.19
N GLU A 166 -5.33 1.50 -7.35
CA GLU A 166 -4.73 0.54 -6.43
C GLU A 166 -3.36 0.02 -6.90
N ILE A 167 -2.85 0.50 -8.05
CA ILE A 167 -1.50 0.19 -8.54
C ILE A 167 -0.60 1.39 -8.26
N PHE A 168 0.49 1.14 -7.54
CA PHE A 168 1.48 2.12 -7.13
C PHE A 168 2.80 1.82 -7.83
N ARG A 169 3.33 2.81 -8.55
CA ARG A 169 4.62 2.72 -9.24
C ARG A 169 5.67 3.41 -8.37
N LEU A 170 6.54 2.62 -7.75
CA LEU A 170 7.60 3.09 -6.87
C LEU A 170 8.92 3.09 -7.64
N ARG A 171 9.70 4.16 -7.51
CA ARG A 171 11.09 4.22 -7.98
C ARG A 171 11.93 3.20 -7.20
N ARG A 172 12.79 2.46 -7.89
CA ARG A 172 13.76 1.56 -7.29
C ARG A 172 14.86 2.32 -6.58
N TRP A 173 15.45 1.72 -5.55
CA TRP A 173 16.74 2.20 -5.04
C TRP A 173 17.83 1.96 -6.06
N ASN A 174 18.80 2.89 -6.09
CA ASN A 174 19.95 2.85 -7.00
C ASN A 174 21.23 2.40 -6.29
N ASP A 175 21.13 1.96 -5.03
CA ASP A 175 22.23 1.41 -4.25
C ASP A 175 22.04 -0.09 -4.04
N ASP A 176 23.16 -0.82 -4.15
CA ASP A 176 23.20 -2.29 -4.11
C ASP A 176 22.64 -2.87 -2.80
N GLU A 177 22.68 -2.11 -1.70
CA GLU A 177 22.20 -2.57 -0.39
C GLU A 177 20.67 -2.65 -0.31
N ARG A 178 19.96 -1.77 -1.03
CA ARG A 178 18.49 -1.64 -0.96
C ARG A 178 17.78 -2.03 -2.24
N GLU A 179 18.52 -2.41 -3.28
CA GLU A 179 17.92 -2.89 -4.53
C GLU A 179 16.95 -4.07 -4.25
N GLY A 180 15.71 -3.95 -4.73
CA GLY A 180 14.69 -4.99 -4.57
C GLY A 180 14.04 -5.05 -3.18
N MET A 181 14.42 -4.15 -2.26
CA MET A 181 13.92 -4.14 -0.88
C MET A 181 12.63 -3.33 -0.71
N GLU A 182 11.99 -2.85 -1.78
CA GLU A 182 10.79 -2.00 -1.73
C GLU A 182 9.63 -2.67 -1.00
N TRP A 183 9.46 -3.98 -1.20
CA TRP A 183 8.49 -4.77 -0.45
C TRP A 183 8.74 -4.69 1.07
N LYS A 184 9.98 -4.98 1.49
CA LYS A 184 10.34 -5.12 2.91
C LYS A 184 10.46 -3.78 3.63
N LEU A 185 10.96 -2.75 2.96
CA LEU A 185 11.29 -1.45 3.57
C LEU A 185 10.20 -0.38 3.39
N ILE A 186 9.30 -0.55 2.41
CA ILE A 186 8.20 0.39 2.17
C ILE A 186 6.86 -0.28 2.48
N ILE A 187 6.51 -1.36 1.77
CA ILE A 187 5.16 -1.89 1.80
C ILE A 187 4.83 -2.52 3.17
N VAL A 188 5.70 -3.40 3.67
CA VAL A 188 5.49 -4.11 4.95
C VAL A 188 5.30 -3.14 6.13
N PRO A 189 6.18 -2.13 6.35
CA PRO A 189 6.00 -1.18 7.44
C PRO A 189 4.69 -0.36 7.35
N ILE A 190 4.27 -0.01 6.13
CA ILE A 190 3.01 0.74 5.90
C ILE A 190 1.81 -0.15 6.24
N MET A 191 1.79 -1.39 5.73
CA MET A 191 0.73 -2.35 6.04
C MET A 191 0.63 -2.57 7.54
N LYS A 192 1.76 -2.87 8.19
CA LYS A 192 1.80 -3.11 9.63
C LYS A 192 1.26 -1.93 10.44
N ARG A 193 1.75 -0.71 10.16
CA ARG A 193 1.31 0.50 10.88
C ARG A 193 -0.19 0.72 10.79
N TRP A 194 -0.76 0.62 9.58
CA TRP A 194 -2.19 0.88 9.42
C TRP A 194 -3.05 -0.27 9.94
N SER A 195 -2.57 -1.51 9.87
CA SER A 195 -3.25 -2.66 10.50
C SER A 195 -3.34 -2.47 12.02
N GLU A 196 -2.23 -2.12 12.67
CA GLU A 196 -2.21 -1.82 14.11
C GLU A 196 -3.14 -0.66 14.47
N PHE A 197 -3.21 0.38 13.63
CA PHE A 197 -4.14 1.49 13.83
C PHE A 197 -5.61 1.04 13.80
N VAL A 198 -6.04 0.29 12.78
CA VAL A 198 -7.46 -0.13 12.66
C VAL A 198 -7.87 -1.17 13.69
N GLU A 199 -6.91 -1.92 14.24
CA GLU A 199 -7.13 -2.84 15.35
C GLU A 199 -7.39 -2.08 16.66
N GLN A 200 -6.67 -0.97 16.88
CA GLN A 200 -6.79 -0.16 18.10
C GLN A 200 -7.98 0.81 18.09
N TYR A 201 -8.42 1.30 16.92
CA TYR A 201 -9.40 2.41 16.79
C TYR A 201 -10.50 2.11 15.76
#